data_AF-A0A914Q870-F1
#
_entry.id   AF-A0A914Q870-F1
#
_cell.length_a   1.000
_cell.length_b   1.000
_cell.length_c   1.000
_cell.angle_alpha   90.00
_cell.angle_beta   90.00
_cell.angle_gamma   90.00
#
_symmetry.space_group_name_H-M   'P 1'
#
loop_
_entity.id
_entity.type
_entity.pdbx_description
1 polymer ?
#
loop_
_entity_poly.entity_id
_entity_poly.type
_entity_poly.pdbx_seq_one_letter_code
_entity_poly.pdbx_strand_id
1 'polypeptide(L)'
;MDHTGHADTFTNAEIYHGNHLFKGFSLTYIGTYEFGGYNITQNVKIVPTPGHTATCISALINNAETGGSSSQKPQQLGLVAITGDLFFKEEDLKDDTIWKSSSTDITKQGESRTAILCDVDYIIPGHGPMFKVPATEKAKCPKPANCITVNYGDTFFDLCINKLHSTMQSCIAHSNIPNPDLIYPGQQVCA
;
A
#
# COMPACT_ATOMS: atom_id res chain seq x y z
N MET A 1 -14.16 15.22 14.58
CA MET A 1 -14.12 14.02 13.73
C MET A 1 -14.55 14.44 12.33
N ASP A 2 -13.60 14.39 11.41
CA ASP A 2 -13.68 14.75 10.00
C ASP A 2 -13.72 13.53 9.08
N HIS A 3 -13.27 12.36 9.53
CA HIS A 3 -13.30 11.12 8.74
C HIS A 3 -14.59 10.30 8.91
N THR A 4 -15.19 10.31 10.10
CA THR A 4 -16.33 9.42 10.43
C THR A 4 -17.58 10.16 10.89
N GLY A 5 -17.59 11.49 10.78
CA GLY A 5 -18.65 12.35 11.33
C GLY A 5 -20.05 12.16 10.74
N HIS A 6 -20.16 11.48 9.59
CA HIS A 6 -21.43 11.20 8.91
C HIS A 6 -21.69 9.71 8.69
N ALA A 7 -20.99 8.83 9.41
CA ALA A 7 -21.16 7.37 9.25
C ALA A 7 -22.60 6.91 9.53
N ASP A 8 -23.33 7.64 10.38
CA ASP A 8 -24.73 7.44 10.73
C ASP A 8 -25.70 7.64 9.56
N THR A 9 -25.30 8.39 8.52
CA THR A 9 -26.13 8.59 7.32
C THR A 9 -26.24 7.34 6.43
N PHE A 10 -25.35 6.37 6.61
CA PHE A 10 -25.26 5.15 5.79
C PHE A 10 -25.80 3.92 6.54
N THR A 11 -27.06 3.97 6.98
CA THR A 11 -27.66 2.98 7.90
C THR A 11 -27.71 1.53 7.39
N ASN A 12 -27.60 1.32 6.08
CA ASN A 12 -27.61 -0.01 5.45
C ASN A 12 -26.22 -0.44 4.93
N ALA A 13 -25.19 0.36 5.13
CA ALA A 13 -23.84 0.04 4.66
C ALA A 13 -23.12 -0.96 5.58
N GLU A 14 -22.14 -1.66 4.99
CA GLU A 14 -21.09 -2.35 5.72
C GLU A 14 -19.99 -1.33 6.04
N ILE A 15 -19.78 -1.05 7.32
CA ILE A 15 -18.82 -0.05 7.78
C ILE A 15 -17.63 -0.77 8.41
N TYR A 16 -16.48 -0.67 7.75
CA TYR A 16 -15.21 -1.20 8.25
C TYR A 16 -14.49 -0.11 9.04
N HIS A 17 -14.22 -0.36 10.32
CA HIS A 17 -13.54 0.58 11.21
C HIS A 17 -12.55 -0.18 12.10
N GLY A 18 -11.26 0.00 11.81
CA GLY A 18 -10.18 -0.67 12.52
C GLY A 18 -10.28 -2.20 12.40
N ASN A 19 -10.51 -2.86 13.54
CA ASN A 19 -10.65 -4.31 13.65
C ASN A 19 -12.09 -4.83 13.53
N HIS A 20 -13.03 -3.95 13.16
CA HIS A 20 -14.45 -4.26 13.22
C HIS A 20 -15.16 -3.98 11.90
N LEU A 21 -16.13 -4.83 11.61
CA LEU A 21 -17.18 -4.64 10.61
C LEU A 21 -18.50 -4.41 11.34
N PHE A 22 -19.15 -3.29 11.00
CA PHE A 22 -20.50 -2.97 11.43
C PHE A 22 -21.48 -3.18 10.27
N LYS A 23 -22.59 -3.88 10.53
CA LYS A 23 -23.68 -4.07 9.56
C LYS A 23 -25.02 -3.99 10.29
N GLY A 24 -25.73 -2.88 10.11
CA GLY A 24 -26.89 -2.55 10.95
C GLY A 24 -26.48 -2.51 12.43
N PHE A 25 -27.11 -3.33 13.27
CA PHE A 25 -26.76 -3.46 14.70
C PHE A 25 -25.73 -4.55 15.00
N SER A 26 -25.26 -5.27 13.98
CA SER A 26 -24.28 -6.34 14.16
C SER A 26 -22.87 -5.78 14.16
N LEU A 27 -22.08 -6.23 15.14
CA LEU A 27 -20.64 -5.99 15.25
C LEU A 27 -19.90 -7.31 15.04
N THR A 28 -18.99 -7.33 14.08
CA THR A 28 -18.12 -8.49 13.81
C THR A 28 -16.67 -8.06 13.93
N TYR A 29 -15.89 -8.78 14.72
CA TYR A 29 -14.45 -8.62 14.75
C TYR A 29 -13.83 -9.36 13.57
N ILE A 30 -13.06 -8.64 12.76
CA ILE A 30 -12.49 -9.14 11.49
C ILE A 30 -10.98 -9.40 11.57
N GLY A 31 -10.35 -9.10 12.72
CA GLY A 31 -8.96 -9.44 12.99
C GLY A 31 -7.93 -8.82 12.03
N THR A 32 -8.20 -7.61 11.52
CA THR A 32 -7.35 -6.93 10.52
C THR A 32 -5.89 -6.85 10.97
N TYR A 33 -5.64 -6.65 12.26
CA TYR A 33 -4.30 -6.50 12.82
C TYR A 33 -3.58 -7.84 13.03
N GLU A 34 -4.36 -8.88 13.31
CA GLU A 34 -3.91 -10.22 13.64
C GLU A 34 -3.57 -11.02 12.39
N PHE A 35 -4.26 -10.72 11.28
CA PHE A 35 -4.09 -11.43 9.99
C PHE A 35 -3.37 -10.59 8.93
N GLY A 36 -2.86 -9.40 9.26
CA GLY A 36 -2.19 -8.53 8.30
C GLY A 36 -3.12 -7.99 7.20
N GLY A 37 -4.40 -7.85 7.53
CA GLY A 37 -5.43 -7.27 6.69
C GLY A 37 -6.67 -8.15 6.50
N TYR A 38 -7.63 -7.63 5.76
CA TYR A 38 -8.91 -8.27 5.46
C TYR A 38 -9.31 -7.97 4.01
N ASN A 39 -9.61 -9.01 3.23
CA ASN A 39 -10.05 -8.86 1.84
C ASN A 39 -11.55 -8.56 1.82
N ILE A 40 -11.91 -7.35 1.38
CA ILE A 40 -13.32 -6.96 1.18
C ILE A 40 -13.82 -7.55 -0.14
N THR A 41 -13.01 -7.44 -1.20
CA THR A 41 -13.25 -8.04 -2.52
C THR A 41 -11.95 -8.60 -3.08
N GLN A 42 -11.98 -9.15 -4.30
CA GLN A 42 -10.75 -9.54 -5.02
C GLN A 42 -9.84 -8.33 -5.33
N ASN A 43 -10.39 -7.11 -5.38
CA ASN A 43 -9.67 -5.90 -5.78
C ASN A 43 -9.41 -4.93 -4.62
N VAL A 44 -10.05 -5.15 -3.46
CA VAL A 44 -9.99 -4.24 -2.30
C VAL A 44 -9.63 -5.03 -1.05
N LYS A 45 -8.48 -4.69 -0.45
CA LYS A 45 -8.01 -5.22 0.84
C LYS A 45 -7.83 -4.07 1.81
N ILE A 46 -8.31 -4.20 3.05
CA ILE A 46 -7.91 -3.29 4.13
C ILE A 46 -6.72 -3.86 4.89
N VAL A 47 -5.79 -3.00 5.29
CA VAL A 47 -4.58 -3.35 6.03
C VAL A 47 -4.44 -2.47 7.28
N PRO A 48 -3.88 -3.01 8.38
CA PRO A 48 -3.63 -2.21 9.57
C PRO A 48 -2.51 -1.21 9.31
N THR A 49 -2.75 0.08 9.59
CA THR A 49 -1.75 1.15 9.48
C THR A 49 -1.78 2.03 10.72
N PRO A 50 -1.47 1.46 11.91
CA PRO A 50 -1.53 2.18 13.17
C PRO A 50 -0.49 3.30 13.25
N GLY A 51 -0.76 4.26 14.13
CA GLY A 51 0.19 5.29 14.54
C GLY A 51 -0.45 6.67 14.67
N HIS A 52 -1.16 7.13 13.63
CA HIS A 52 -2.01 8.32 13.77
C HIS A 52 -3.04 8.10 14.89
N THR A 53 -3.74 6.97 14.82
CA THR A 53 -4.39 6.33 15.97
C THR A 53 -4.03 4.84 16.01
N ALA A 54 -4.26 4.17 17.13
CA ALA A 54 -4.01 2.74 17.27
C ALA A 54 -4.87 1.87 16.33
N THR A 55 -6.01 2.38 15.86
CA THR A 55 -7.01 1.64 15.08
C THR A 55 -7.08 2.04 13.60
N CYS A 56 -6.15 2.88 13.13
CA CYS A 56 -6.08 3.29 11.72
C CYS A 56 -5.86 2.10 10.78
N ILE A 57 -6.67 2.06 9.71
CA ILE A 57 -6.55 1.13 8.60
C ILE A 57 -6.41 1.91 7.29
N SER A 58 -5.76 1.29 6.30
CA SER A 58 -5.70 1.78 4.92
C SER A 58 -6.38 0.79 3.98
N ALA A 59 -6.98 1.27 2.89
CA ALA A 59 -7.50 0.42 1.82
C ALA A 59 -6.49 0.35 0.68
N LEU A 60 -6.16 -0.86 0.24
CA LEU A 60 -5.35 -1.15 -0.94
C LEU A 60 -6.27 -1.59 -2.08
N ILE A 61 -6.15 -0.91 -3.21
CA ILE A 61 -6.98 -1.09 -4.39
C ILE A 61 -6.08 -1.46 -5.56
N ASN A 62 -6.26 -2.67 -6.07
CA ASN A 62 -5.64 -3.09 -7.33
C ASN A 62 -6.57 -2.76 -8.52
N ASN A 63 -6.02 -2.75 -9.73
CA ASN A 63 -6.76 -2.50 -10.97
C ASN A 63 -7.55 -1.17 -10.97
N ALA A 64 -7.08 -0.15 -10.25
CA ALA A 64 -7.71 1.17 -10.27
C ALA A 64 -7.42 1.90 -11.59
N GLU A 65 -8.36 2.69 -12.09
CA GLU A 65 -8.20 3.53 -13.28
C GLU A 65 -8.52 4.98 -12.96
N THR A 66 -7.91 5.93 -13.67
CA THR A 66 -8.34 7.32 -13.63
C THR A 66 -9.70 7.48 -14.29
N GLY A 67 -10.48 8.48 -13.85
CA GLY A 67 -11.72 8.83 -14.53
C GLY A 67 -11.46 9.21 -15.99
N GLY A 68 -12.22 8.60 -16.91
CA GLY A 68 -12.23 8.99 -18.30
C GLY A 68 -13.11 10.21 -18.55
N SER A 69 -12.78 10.98 -19.58
CA SER A 69 -13.63 12.01 -20.17
C SER A 69 -13.75 11.77 -21.68
N SER A 70 -14.66 12.47 -22.37
CA SER A 70 -14.78 12.39 -23.84
C SER A 70 -13.44 12.67 -24.55
N SER A 71 -12.56 13.43 -23.89
CA SER A 71 -11.27 13.89 -24.40
C SER A 71 -10.07 13.09 -23.86
N GLN A 72 -10.27 12.19 -22.89
CA GLN A 72 -9.17 11.52 -22.20
C GLN A 72 -9.60 10.12 -21.77
N LYS A 73 -8.95 9.09 -22.34
CA LYS A 73 -9.22 7.72 -21.95
C LYS A 73 -8.80 7.47 -20.48
N PRO A 74 -9.53 6.60 -19.75
CA PRO A 74 -9.07 6.09 -18.47
C PRO A 74 -7.64 5.55 -18.58
N GLN A 75 -6.83 5.88 -17.60
CA GLN A 75 -5.48 5.34 -17.46
C GLN A 75 -5.49 4.32 -16.33
N GLN A 76 -5.02 3.10 -16.63
CA GLN A 76 -4.75 2.10 -15.61
C GLN A 76 -3.66 2.61 -14.66
N LEU A 77 -3.99 2.62 -13.37
CA LEU A 77 -3.06 2.85 -12.29
C LEU A 77 -2.49 1.52 -11.79
N GLY A 78 -1.35 1.60 -11.10
CA GLY A 78 -0.83 0.50 -10.31
C GLY A 78 -1.61 0.31 -9.00
N LEU A 79 -0.95 -0.18 -7.96
CA LEU A 79 -1.58 -0.35 -6.65
C LEU A 79 -1.84 1.03 -6.01
N VAL A 80 -3.07 1.30 -5.58
CA VAL A 80 -3.47 2.56 -4.94
C VAL A 80 -3.79 2.32 -3.47
N ALA A 81 -3.26 3.16 -2.58
CA ALA A 81 -3.66 3.18 -1.17
C ALA A 81 -4.56 4.38 -0.85
N ILE A 82 -5.70 4.17 -0.19
CA ILE A 82 -6.44 5.23 0.51
C ILE A 82 -6.08 5.12 1.99
N THR A 83 -5.40 6.13 2.52
CA THR A 83 -4.63 5.96 3.76
C THR A 83 -5.17 6.72 4.97
N GLY A 84 -6.19 7.57 4.78
CA GLY A 84 -6.58 8.54 5.79
C GLY A 84 -5.36 9.33 6.28
N ASP A 85 -5.31 9.61 7.58
CA ASP A 85 -4.27 10.44 8.21
C ASP A 85 -2.94 9.73 8.47
N LEU A 86 -2.75 8.51 7.93
CA LEU A 86 -1.40 7.96 7.84
C LEU A 86 -0.49 8.92 7.06
N PHE A 87 -1.03 9.51 5.98
CA PHE A 87 -0.48 10.63 5.23
C PHE A 87 -1.51 11.75 5.20
N PHE A 88 -1.15 12.95 5.65
CA PHE A 88 -2.03 14.10 5.52
C PHE A 88 -2.05 14.62 4.09
N LYS A 89 -0.88 14.71 3.44
CA LYS A 89 -0.69 15.27 2.09
C LYS A 89 0.75 15.01 1.62
N GLU A 90 1.03 15.12 0.32
CA GLU A 90 2.36 14.82 -0.23
C GLU A 90 3.49 15.63 0.42
N GLU A 91 3.23 16.88 0.83
CA GLU A 91 4.23 17.74 1.46
C GLU A 91 4.78 17.17 2.78
N ASP A 92 4.02 16.29 3.44
CA ASP A 92 4.42 15.64 4.69
C ASP A 92 5.53 14.58 4.50
N LEU A 93 5.87 14.25 3.24
CA LEU A 93 7.06 13.45 2.91
C LEU A 93 8.36 14.25 3.09
N LYS A 94 8.29 15.59 3.01
CA LYS A 94 9.43 16.50 3.13
C LYS A 94 9.48 17.17 4.51
N ASP A 95 8.31 17.45 5.08
CA ASP A 95 8.18 18.05 6.41
C ASP A 95 7.39 17.12 7.33
N ASP A 96 8.14 16.35 8.14
CA ASP A 96 7.55 15.35 9.02
C ASP A 96 6.83 15.97 10.23
N THR A 97 7.01 17.25 10.51
CA THR A 97 6.32 17.94 11.61
C THR A 97 4.81 18.01 11.38
N ILE A 98 4.39 17.99 10.11
CA ILE A 98 2.99 18.01 9.68
C ILE A 98 2.24 16.80 10.25
N TRP A 99 2.78 15.60 10.12
CA TRP A 99 2.10 14.38 10.60
C TRP A 99 2.48 14.01 12.03
N LYS A 100 3.75 14.23 12.44
CA LYS A 100 4.21 13.88 13.79
C LYS A 100 3.47 14.62 14.90
N SER A 101 3.10 15.88 14.65
CA SER A 101 2.37 16.70 15.62
C SER A 101 0.98 16.17 15.96
N SER A 102 0.39 15.37 15.07
CA SER A 102 -0.96 14.79 15.22
C SER A 102 -0.92 13.26 15.38
N SER A 103 0.24 12.70 15.71
CA SER A 103 0.44 11.26 15.87
C SER A 103 0.24 10.83 17.32
N THR A 104 -0.51 9.74 17.55
CA THR A 104 -0.55 9.08 18.87
C THR A 104 0.67 8.20 19.14
N ASP A 105 1.31 7.69 18.09
CA ASP A 105 2.54 6.90 18.14
C ASP A 105 3.37 7.16 16.87
N ILE A 106 4.37 8.03 17.02
CA ILE A 106 5.23 8.48 15.92
C ILE A 106 6.02 7.31 15.31
N THR A 107 6.49 6.38 16.15
CA THR A 107 7.27 5.23 15.69
C THR A 107 6.39 4.33 14.84
N LYS A 108 5.20 3.98 15.35
CA LYS A 108 4.28 3.11 14.64
C LYS A 108 3.75 3.74 13.36
N GLN A 109 3.47 5.05 13.38
CA GLN A 109 3.04 5.76 12.17
C GLN A 109 4.17 5.78 11.13
N GLY A 110 5.42 5.98 11.55
CA GLY A 110 6.59 5.91 10.66
C GLY A 110 6.76 4.53 10.01
N GLU A 111 6.60 3.45 10.77
CA GLU A 111 6.62 2.07 10.26
C GLU A 111 5.50 1.84 9.24
N SER A 112 4.26 2.21 9.58
CA SER A 112 3.10 2.08 8.70
C SER A 112 3.26 2.91 7.42
N ARG A 113 3.80 4.13 7.52
CA ARG A 113 4.10 4.99 6.36
C ARG A 113 5.13 4.33 5.46
N THR A 114 6.20 3.77 6.03
CA THR A 114 7.24 3.08 5.26
C THR A 114 6.67 1.87 4.52
N ALA A 115 5.89 1.04 5.20
CA ALA A 115 5.25 -0.12 4.58
C ALA A 115 4.39 0.28 3.36
N ILE A 116 3.50 1.26 3.53
CA ILE A 116 2.65 1.73 2.42
C ILE A 116 3.48 2.34 1.28
N LEU A 117 4.46 3.21 1.56
CA LEU A 117 5.32 3.79 0.54
C LEU A 117 6.05 2.71 -0.27
N CYS A 118 6.45 1.60 0.37
CA CYS A 118 7.16 0.53 -0.30
C CYS A 118 6.27 -0.36 -1.16
N ASP A 119 5.00 -0.51 -0.80
CA ASP A 119 4.10 -1.44 -1.47
C ASP A 119 3.33 -0.80 -2.64
N VAL A 120 2.96 0.48 -2.56
CA VAL A 120 1.97 1.07 -3.50
C VAL A 120 2.56 2.04 -4.52
N ASP A 121 1.86 2.25 -5.63
CA ASP A 121 2.25 3.19 -6.68
C ASP A 121 1.68 4.60 -6.44
N TYR A 122 0.47 4.68 -5.88
CA TYR A 122 -0.25 5.93 -5.60
C TYR A 122 -0.85 5.93 -4.21
N ILE A 123 -0.93 7.13 -3.60
CA ILE A 123 -1.52 7.35 -2.29
C ILE A 123 -2.61 8.44 -2.41
N ILE A 124 -3.78 8.17 -1.86
CA ILE A 124 -4.85 9.12 -1.57
C ILE A 124 -4.78 9.43 -0.07
N PRO A 125 -4.22 10.60 0.32
CA PRO A 125 -4.04 10.98 1.71
C PRO A 125 -5.34 11.55 2.32
N GLY A 126 -5.37 11.76 3.63
CA GLY A 126 -6.55 12.28 4.34
C GLY A 126 -6.90 13.74 4.01
N HIS A 127 -5.89 14.59 3.75
CA HIS A 127 -6.02 16.05 3.68
C HIS A 127 -5.22 16.67 2.52
N GLY A 128 -5.19 15.99 1.38
CA GLY A 128 -4.46 16.45 0.18
C GLY A 128 -4.90 15.71 -1.09
N PRO A 129 -4.41 16.14 -2.26
CA PRO A 129 -4.66 15.43 -3.50
C PRO A 129 -3.95 14.08 -3.51
N MET A 130 -4.45 13.15 -4.35
CA MET A 130 -3.74 11.93 -4.67
C MET A 130 -2.37 12.25 -5.28
N PHE A 131 -1.34 11.50 -4.89
CA PHE A 131 0.00 11.64 -5.47
C PHE A 131 0.60 10.28 -5.84
N LYS A 132 1.53 10.29 -6.80
CA LYS A 132 2.34 9.11 -7.13
C LYS A 132 3.48 9.01 -6.13
N VAL A 133 3.76 7.81 -5.62
CA VAL A 133 4.88 7.62 -4.69
C VAL A 133 6.20 8.03 -5.38
N PRO A 134 6.97 8.97 -4.82
CA PRO A 134 8.22 9.41 -5.43
C PRO A 134 9.25 8.26 -5.49
N ALA A 135 10.01 8.19 -6.57
CA ALA A 135 11.08 7.20 -6.72
C ALA A 135 12.13 7.30 -5.60
N THR A 136 12.33 8.50 -5.02
CA THR A 136 13.20 8.72 -3.87
C THR A 136 12.69 8.04 -2.60
N GLU A 137 11.38 7.92 -2.42
CA GLU A 137 10.81 7.16 -1.30
C GLU A 137 10.94 5.66 -1.55
N LYS A 138 10.63 5.20 -2.78
CA LYS A 138 10.85 3.80 -3.17
C LYS A 138 12.31 3.35 -2.99
N ALA A 139 13.28 4.23 -3.23
CA ALA A 139 14.69 3.92 -3.06
C ALA A 139 15.12 3.70 -1.59
N LYS A 140 14.35 4.20 -0.62
CA LYS A 140 14.60 3.99 0.82
C LYS A 140 14.04 2.68 1.34
N CYS A 141 13.20 2.01 0.53
CA CYS A 141 12.55 0.78 0.95
C CYS A 141 13.57 -0.28 1.30
N PRO A 142 13.32 -1.08 2.35
CA PRO A 142 14.15 -2.21 2.66
C PRO A 142 14.33 -3.04 1.38
N LYS A 143 15.57 -3.22 0.96
CA LYS A 143 15.83 -4.19 -0.09
C LYS A 143 15.40 -5.55 0.45
N PRO A 144 14.64 -6.34 -0.33
CA PRO A 144 14.21 -7.65 0.12
C PRO A 144 15.44 -8.45 0.55
N ALA A 145 15.39 -9.08 1.72
CA ALA A 145 16.57 -9.67 2.35
C ALA A 145 17.25 -10.74 1.48
N ASN A 146 16.49 -11.34 0.56
CA ASN A 146 16.96 -12.33 -0.40
C ASN A 146 16.98 -11.72 -1.79
N CYS A 147 18.10 -11.07 -2.14
CA CYS A 147 18.39 -10.64 -3.51
C CYS A 147 19.53 -11.46 -4.10
N ILE A 148 19.40 -11.85 -5.37
CA ILE A 148 20.44 -12.46 -6.18
C ILE A 148 20.81 -11.51 -7.30
N THR A 149 22.12 -11.30 -7.50
CA THR A 149 22.63 -10.58 -8.66
C THR A 149 22.56 -11.46 -9.89
N VAL A 150 21.94 -10.94 -10.94
CA VAL A 150 21.83 -11.61 -12.25
C VAL A 150 23.23 -11.81 -12.83
N ASN A 151 23.52 -13.03 -13.29
CA ASN A 151 24.72 -13.38 -14.05
C ASN A 151 24.36 -13.71 -15.49
N TYR A 152 25.36 -13.77 -16.37
CA TYR A 152 25.16 -14.19 -17.74
C TYR A 152 24.58 -15.62 -17.80
N GLY A 153 23.45 -15.80 -18.49
CA GLY A 153 22.76 -17.08 -18.61
C GLY A 153 21.69 -17.35 -17.54
N ASP A 154 21.53 -16.48 -16.54
CA ASP A 154 20.41 -16.58 -15.60
C ASP A 154 19.08 -16.21 -16.31
N THR A 155 17.98 -16.85 -15.89
CA THR A 155 16.61 -16.44 -16.23
C THR A 155 15.90 -15.91 -14.98
N PHE A 156 14.97 -14.96 -15.15
CA PHE A 156 14.22 -14.42 -14.01
C PHE A 156 13.42 -15.52 -13.29
N PHE A 157 12.85 -16.46 -14.06
CA PHE A 157 12.14 -17.62 -13.53
C PHE A 157 13.03 -18.49 -12.63
N ASP A 158 14.22 -18.86 -13.10
CA ASP A 158 15.12 -19.72 -12.32
C ASP A 158 15.61 -19.01 -11.05
N LEU A 159 15.92 -17.72 -11.15
CA LEU A 159 16.32 -16.92 -10.00
C LEU A 159 15.20 -16.90 -8.95
N CYS A 160 13.95 -16.73 -9.35
CA CYS A 160 12.81 -16.62 -8.44
C CYS A 160 12.34 -17.95 -7.84
N ILE A 161 12.09 -18.94 -8.69
CA ILE A 161 11.50 -20.20 -8.26
C ILE A 161 12.57 -21.12 -7.69
N ASN A 162 13.70 -21.25 -8.38
CA ASN A 162 14.69 -22.28 -8.07
C ASN A 162 15.76 -21.81 -7.09
N LYS A 163 16.20 -20.54 -7.16
CA LYS A 163 17.24 -20.02 -6.26
C LYS A 163 16.70 -19.29 -5.04
N LEU A 164 15.70 -18.44 -5.22
CA LEU A 164 15.09 -17.67 -4.14
C LEU A 164 13.96 -18.41 -3.42
N HIS A 165 13.50 -19.55 -3.97
CA HIS A 165 12.40 -20.34 -3.43
C HIS A 165 11.13 -19.49 -3.17
N SER A 166 10.87 -18.56 -4.08
CA SER A 166 9.77 -17.61 -3.99
C SER A 166 8.78 -17.79 -5.14
N THR A 167 7.84 -16.86 -5.30
CA THR A 167 6.92 -16.81 -6.43
C THR A 167 7.37 -15.74 -7.44
N MET A 168 6.99 -15.93 -8.71
CA MET A 168 7.20 -14.90 -9.73
C MET A 168 6.59 -13.56 -9.32
N GLN A 169 5.42 -13.57 -8.68
CA GLN A 169 4.71 -12.35 -8.30
C GLN A 169 5.42 -11.60 -7.16
N SER A 170 5.90 -12.32 -6.13
CA SER A 170 6.73 -11.71 -5.08
C SER A 170 7.98 -11.09 -5.70
N CYS A 171 8.66 -11.84 -6.56
CA CYS A 171 9.86 -11.35 -7.21
C CYS A 171 9.65 -10.10 -8.07
N ILE A 172 8.57 -10.06 -8.86
CA ILE A 172 8.26 -8.91 -9.71
C ILE A 172 7.95 -7.69 -8.85
N ALA A 173 7.23 -7.87 -7.74
CA ALA A 173 6.91 -6.77 -6.82
C ALA A 173 8.16 -6.21 -6.12
N HIS A 174 9.14 -7.08 -5.85
CA HIS A 174 10.29 -6.78 -5.01
C HIS A 174 11.57 -6.46 -5.80
N SER A 175 11.62 -6.82 -7.07
CA SER A 175 12.74 -6.51 -7.98
C SER A 175 12.43 -5.24 -8.76
N ASN A 176 13.35 -4.28 -8.79
CA ASN A 176 13.22 -3.08 -9.65
C ASN A 176 13.49 -3.42 -11.14
N ILE A 177 12.77 -4.39 -11.69
CA ILE A 177 12.94 -4.98 -13.03
C ILE A 177 11.64 -4.75 -13.83
N PRO A 178 11.62 -3.82 -14.79
CA PRO A 178 10.42 -3.46 -15.55
C PRO A 178 9.89 -4.57 -16.46
N ASN A 179 10.77 -5.45 -16.93
CA ASN A 179 10.43 -6.56 -17.82
C ASN A 179 11.11 -7.85 -17.34
N PRO A 180 10.37 -8.79 -16.74
CA PRO A 180 10.92 -10.07 -16.26
C PRO A 180 11.50 -10.96 -17.38
N ASP A 181 11.04 -10.77 -18.62
CA ASP A 181 11.56 -11.50 -19.79
C ASP A 181 12.90 -10.93 -20.30
N LEU A 182 13.34 -9.78 -19.76
CA LEU A 182 14.57 -9.10 -20.16
C LEU A 182 15.36 -8.59 -18.96
N ILE A 183 16.27 -9.43 -18.48
CA ILE A 183 17.23 -9.11 -17.42
C ILE A 183 18.66 -8.99 -17.92
N TYR A 184 19.45 -8.20 -17.21
CA TYR A 184 20.84 -7.90 -17.52
C TYR A 184 21.75 -8.27 -16.35
N PRO A 185 22.96 -8.81 -16.60
CA PRO A 185 23.94 -9.05 -15.56
C PRO A 185 24.19 -7.81 -14.70
N GLY A 186 24.25 -8.00 -13.38
CA GLY A 186 24.39 -6.92 -12.40
C GLY A 186 23.08 -6.37 -11.83
N GLN A 187 21.93 -6.67 -12.43
CA GLN A 187 20.63 -6.38 -11.81
C GLN A 187 20.40 -7.25 -10.56
N GLN A 188 19.53 -6.80 -9.65
CA GLN A 188 19.10 -7.60 -8.50
C GLN A 188 17.70 -8.13 -8.74
N VAL A 189 17.55 -9.47 -8.66
CA VAL A 189 16.26 -10.14 -8.52
C VAL A 189 16.09 -10.48 -7.05
N CYS A 190 14.99 -10.04 -6.45
CA CYS A 190 14.75 -10.11 -5.03
C CYS A 190 13.40 -10.74 -4.74
N ALA A 191 13.31 -11.52 -3.66
CA ALA A 191 12.11 -12.26 -3.27
C ALA A 191 11.41 -11.72 -2.04
#